data_AF-A0A3R7V1V5-F1
#
_entry.id   AF-A0A3R7V1V5-F1
#
_cell.length_a   1.000
_cell.length_b   1.000
_cell.length_c   1.000
_cell.angle_alpha   90.00
_cell.angle_beta   90.00
_cell.angle_gamma   90.00
#
_symmetry.space_group_name_H-M   'P 1'
#
loop_
_entity.id
_entity.type
_entity.pdbx_description
1 polymer ?
#
loop_
_entity_poly.entity_id
_entity_poly.type
_entity_poly.pdbx_seq_one_letter_code
_entity_poly.pdbx_strand_id
1 'polypeptide(L)'
;MREKKQSKRLIHIDLLKKTLNAQSENITIEQLSSIKKVVQILGFITNTEYSNMNKIYGRNENDRFFADLTEFLINDDKWHNITNKRREEYEKLKKHFHETKNQDLQIEKYLYLIETKTFKK
;
A
#
# COMPACT_ATOMS: atom_id res chain seq x y z
N MET A 1 -11.23 -20.47 16.79
CA MET A 1 -10.26 -19.82 15.90
C MET A 1 -10.56 -18.32 15.87
N ARG A 2 -9.64 -17.44 16.28
CA ARG A 2 -9.82 -15.99 16.10
C ARG A 2 -9.60 -15.70 14.61
N GLU A 3 -10.63 -15.27 13.90
CA GLU A 3 -10.48 -14.68 12.59
C GLU A 3 -9.45 -13.55 12.70
N LYS A 4 -8.31 -13.67 12.01
CA LYS A 4 -7.37 -12.57 11.88
C LYS A 4 -8.11 -11.48 11.12
N LYS A 5 -8.55 -10.44 11.83
CA LYS A 5 -9.17 -9.26 11.23
C LYS A 5 -8.25 -8.72 10.14
N GLN A 6 -8.69 -8.78 8.89
CA GLN A 6 -7.90 -8.32 7.74
C GLN A 6 -7.57 -6.83 7.94
N SER A 7 -6.33 -6.45 7.64
CA SER A 7 -5.91 -5.05 7.74
C SER A 7 -6.79 -4.18 6.83
N LYS A 8 -7.29 -3.05 7.34
CA LYS A 8 -8.07 -2.08 6.54
C LYS A 8 -7.31 -1.64 5.28
N ARG A 9 -5.98 -1.57 5.34
CA ARG A 9 -5.11 -1.31 4.19
C ARG A 9 -5.29 -2.35 3.08
N LEU A 10 -5.32 -3.63 3.45
CA LEU A 10 -5.49 -4.73 2.50
C LEU A 10 -6.91 -4.73 1.92
N ILE A 11 -7.93 -4.45 2.74
CA ILE A 11 -9.31 -4.29 2.27
C ILE A 11 -9.39 -3.17 1.23
N HIS A 12 -8.75 -2.03 1.47
CA HIS A 12 -8.73 -0.91 0.52
C HIS A 12 -8.02 -1.28 -0.79
N ILE A 13 -6.90 -1.99 -0.73
CA ILE A 13 -6.23 -2.52 -1.93
C ILE A 13 -7.16 -3.45 -2.70
N ASP A 14 -7.85 -4.36 -2.02
CA ASP A 14 -8.76 -5.32 -2.65
C ASP A 14 -9.95 -4.63 -3.32
N LEU A 15 -10.49 -3.58 -2.70
CA LEU A 15 -11.55 -2.75 -3.29
C LEU A 15 -11.07 -2.05 -4.56
N LEU A 16 -9.90 -1.42 -4.54
CA LEU A 16 -9.34 -0.75 -5.72
C LEU A 16 -9.06 -1.76 -6.85
N LYS A 17 -8.51 -2.94 -6.53
CA LYS A 17 -8.30 -4.01 -7.52
C LYS A 17 -9.61 -4.53 -8.12
N LYS A 18 -10.66 -4.65 -7.32
CA LYS A 18 -12.00 -5.01 -7.82
C LYS A 18 -12.53 -3.95 -8.77
N THR A 19 -12.39 -2.66 -8.44
CA THR A 19 -12.77 -1.56 -9.34
C THR A 19 -12.01 -1.63 -10.67
N LEU A 20 -10.70 -1.90 -10.63
CA LEU A 20 -9.88 -2.07 -11.83
C LEU A 20 -10.36 -3.23 -12.72
N ASN A 21 -10.82 -4.33 -12.11
CA ASN A 21 -11.26 -5.53 -12.84
C ASN A 21 -12.71 -5.45 -13.33
N ALA A 22 -13.60 -4.78 -12.59
CA ALA A 22 -15.03 -4.74 -12.90
C ALA A 22 -15.43 -3.64 -13.89
N GLN A 23 -14.58 -2.62 -14.07
CA GLN A 23 -14.87 -1.44 -14.89
C GLN A 23 -13.81 -1.21 -15.99
N SER A 24 -13.09 -2.25 -16.41
CA SER A 24 -12.03 -2.13 -17.43
C SER A 24 -12.51 -1.53 -18.75
N GLU A 25 -13.82 -1.56 -19.03
CA GLU A 25 -14.43 -0.98 -20.24
C GLU A 25 -14.86 0.49 -20.10
N ASN A 26 -15.02 1.01 -18.87
CA ASN A 26 -15.59 2.34 -18.59
C ASN A 26 -14.62 3.31 -17.87
N ILE A 27 -13.39 2.88 -17.59
CA ILE A 27 -12.35 3.68 -16.92
C ILE A 27 -11.41 4.27 -17.97
N THR A 28 -11.14 5.57 -17.89
CA THR A 28 -10.16 6.22 -18.79
C THR A 28 -8.73 5.77 -18.46
N ILE A 29 -7.81 5.88 -19.42
CA ILE A 29 -6.38 5.55 -19.20
C ILE A 29 -5.80 6.34 -18.02
N GLU A 30 -6.21 7.60 -17.87
CA GLU A 30 -5.78 8.46 -16.77
C GLU A 30 -6.29 7.97 -15.41
N GLN A 31 -7.58 7.65 -15.31
CA GLN A 31 -8.16 7.08 -14.09
C GLN A 31 -7.51 5.74 -13.72
N LEU A 32 -7.24 4.89 -14.71
CA LEU A 32 -6.52 3.63 -14.54
C LEU A 32 -5.11 3.87 -13.97
N SER A 33 -4.39 4.85 -14.52
CA SER A 33 -3.06 5.23 -14.03
C SER A 33 -3.10 5.73 -12.59
N SER A 34 -4.06 6.60 -12.26
CA SER A 34 -4.26 7.13 -10.91
C SER A 34 -4.57 6.04 -9.89
N ILE A 35 -5.50 5.11 -10.20
CA ILE A 35 -5.82 4.00 -9.30
C ILE A 35 -4.61 3.07 -9.12
N LYS A 36 -3.87 2.77 -10.20
CA LYS A 36 -2.63 1.97 -10.11
C LYS A 36 -1.58 2.64 -9.22
N LYS A 37 -1.41 3.97 -9.32
CA LYS A 37 -0.52 4.74 -8.44
C LYS A 37 -0.92 4.58 -6.97
N VAL A 38 -2.21 4.68 -6.65
CA VAL A 38 -2.69 4.50 -5.28
C VAL A 38 -2.48 3.07 -4.79
N VAL A 39 -2.79 2.05 -5.60
CA VAL A 39 -2.53 0.65 -5.24
C VAL A 39 -1.05 0.41 -4.94
N GLN A 40 -0.15 1.00 -5.73
CA GLN A 40 1.29 0.92 -5.47
C GLN A 40 1.68 1.57 -4.14
N ILE A 41 1.13 2.76 -3.84
CA ILE A 41 1.38 3.43 -2.54
C ILE A 41 0.88 2.55 -1.40
N LEU A 42 -0.37 2.11 -1.46
CA LEU A 42 -0.97 1.27 -0.42
C LEU A 42 -0.19 -0.04 -0.21
N GLY A 43 0.40 -0.59 -1.27
CA GLY A 43 1.27 -1.76 -1.22
C GLY A 43 2.58 -1.56 -0.44
N PHE A 44 3.09 -0.33 -0.36
CA PHE A 44 4.39 0.00 0.25
C PHE A 44 4.29 0.88 1.51
N ILE A 45 3.10 1.25 1.95
CA ILE A 45 2.88 1.82 3.28
C ILE A 45 2.59 0.74 4.32
N THR A 46 2.96 1.02 5.56
CA THR A 46 2.73 0.15 6.69
C THR A 46 1.28 0.20 7.19
N ASN A 47 0.85 -0.79 7.98
CA ASN A 47 -0.47 -0.76 8.60
C ASN A 47 -0.58 0.38 9.62
N THR A 48 0.53 0.72 10.27
CA THR A 48 0.63 1.84 11.21
C THR A 48 0.44 3.18 10.50
N GLU A 49 1.13 3.41 9.37
CA GLU A 49 0.96 4.63 8.56
C GLU A 49 -0.47 4.76 8.04
N TYR A 50 -1.02 3.67 7.51
CA TYR A 50 -2.42 3.63 7.07
C TYR A 50 -3.39 3.96 8.20
N SER A 51 -3.18 3.39 9.39
CA SER A 51 -4.01 3.65 10.56
C SER A 51 -3.92 5.11 11.01
N ASN A 52 -2.75 5.73 10.88
CA ASN A 52 -2.58 7.16 11.19
C ASN A 52 -3.30 8.05 10.18
N MET A 53 -3.27 7.72 8.89
CA MET A 53 -4.11 8.39 7.89
C MET A 53 -5.59 8.24 8.24
N ASN A 54 -6.03 7.04 8.63
CA ASN A 54 -7.41 6.81 9.07
C ASN A 54 -7.79 7.61 10.32
N LYS A 55 -6.84 7.97 11.20
CA LYS A 55 -7.13 8.86 12.34
C LYS A 55 -7.25 10.33 11.93
N ILE A 56 -6.46 10.75 10.94
CA ILE A 56 -6.43 12.14 10.46
C ILE A 56 -7.64 12.42 9.56
N TYR A 57 -7.96 11.49 8.67
CA TYR A 57 -8.98 11.66 7.61
C TYR A 57 -10.24 10.84 7.85
N GLY A 58 -10.22 9.85 8.76
CA GLY A 58 -11.37 8.97 8.98
C GLY A 58 -12.51 9.72 9.64
N ARG A 59 -13.49 10.12 8.82
CA ARG A 59 -14.85 10.41 9.29
C ARG A 59 -15.51 9.10 9.73
N ASN A 60 -16.63 9.19 10.44
CA ASN A 60 -17.36 8.05 11.03
C ASN A 60 -17.80 6.96 10.01
N GLU A 61 -17.68 7.20 8.70
CA GLU A 61 -18.07 6.29 7.62
C GLU A 61 -16.84 5.76 6.87
N ASN A 62 -16.61 4.43 6.93
CA ASN A 62 -15.44 3.79 6.30
C ASN A 62 -15.40 3.94 4.77
N ASP A 63 -16.55 3.99 4.10
CA ASP A 63 -16.62 4.09 2.64
C ASP A 63 -16.14 5.46 2.14
N ARG A 64 -16.53 6.53 2.85
CA ARG A 64 -16.02 7.88 2.58
C ARG A 64 -14.52 7.98 2.83
N PHE A 65 -14.03 7.34 3.90
CA PHE A 65 -12.60 7.30 4.15
C PHE A 65 -11.79 6.67 2.99
N PHE A 66 -12.27 5.57 2.39
CA PHE A 66 -11.57 4.97 1.25
C PHE A 66 -11.55 5.89 0.03
N ALA A 67 -12.67 6.55 -0.28
CA ALA A 67 -12.74 7.51 -1.38
C ALA A 67 -11.82 8.72 -1.14
N ASP A 68 -11.94 9.37 0.02
CA ASP A 68 -11.16 10.55 0.42
C ASP A 68 -9.66 10.24 0.43
N LEU A 69 -9.27 9.08 0.99
CA LEU A 69 -7.86 8.68 1.01
C LEU A 69 -7.34 8.37 -0.40
N THR A 70 -8.17 7.78 -1.26
CA THR A 70 -7.78 7.50 -2.65
C THR A 70 -7.52 8.81 -3.38
N GLU A 71 -8.43 9.78 -3.29
CA GLU A 71 -8.28 11.11 -3.89
C GLU A 71 -7.03 11.85 -3.39
N PHE A 72 -6.81 11.83 -2.07
CA PHE A 72 -5.60 12.39 -1.47
C PHE A 72 -4.32 11.75 -2.04
N LEU A 73 -4.26 10.42 -2.10
CA LEU A 73 -3.06 9.69 -2.54
C LEU A 73 -2.79 9.79 -4.05
N ILE A 74 -3.77 10.14 -4.87
CA ILE A 74 -3.55 10.39 -6.31
C ILE A 74 -2.57 11.56 -6.49
N ASN A 75 -2.76 12.62 -5.70
CA ASN A 75 -2.07 13.89 -5.86
C ASN A 75 -0.91 14.11 -4.86
N ASP A 76 -0.70 13.19 -3.91
CA ASP A 76 0.33 13.37 -2.88
C ASP A 76 1.72 12.88 -3.34
N ASP A 77 2.59 13.84 -3.66
CA ASP A 77 3.98 13.58 -4.08
C ASP A 77 4.84 12.97 -2.97
N LYS A 78 4.54 13.30 -1.71
CA LYS A 78 5.31 12.80 -0.57
C LYS A 78 5.19 11.28 -0.45
N TRP A 79 3.98 10.75 -0.51
CA TRP A 79 3.72 9.31 -0.47
C TRP A 79 4.20 8.60 -1.72
N HIS A 80 4.16 9.26 -2.86
CA HIS A 80 4.78 8.74 -4.09
C HIS A 80 6.30 8.57 -3.92
N ASN A 81 6.99 9.59 -3.42
CA ASN A 81 8.44 9.56 -3.20
C ASN A 81 8.84 8.52 -2.15
N ILE A 82 8.10 8.44 -1.03
CA ILE A 82 8.30 7.39 0.00
C ILE A 82 8.14 6.00 -0.63
N THR A 83 7.10 5.80 -1.43
CA THR A 83 6.82 4.52 -2.09
C THR A 83 7.93 4.12 -3.06
N ASN A 84 8.41 5.05 -3.89
CA ASN A 84 9.48 4.77 -4.85
C ASN A 84 10.78 4.39 -4.12
N LYS A 85 11.16 5.15 -3.08
CA LYS A 85 12.33 4.82 -2.26
C LYS A 85 12.22 3.42 -1.62
N ARG A 86 11.05 3.11 -1.05
CA ARG A 86 10.80 1.79 -0.45
C ARG A 86 10.81 0.66 -1.46
N ARG A 87 10.32 0.89 -2.68
CA ARG A 87 10.39 -0.09 -3.77
C ARG A 87 11.84 -0.40 -4.12
N GLU A 88 12.69 0.62 -4.28
CA GLU A 88 14.11 0.42 -4.56
C GLU A 88 14.82 -0.32 -3.43
N GLU A 89 14.55 0.03 -2.18
CA GLU A 89 15.08 -0.69 -1.01
C GLU A 89 14.62 -2.15 -0.97
N TYR A 90 13.33 -2.39 -1.23
CA TYR A 90 12.75 -3.73 -1.28
C TYR A 90 13.41 -4.59 -2.37
N GLU A 91 13.57 -4.08 -3.59
CA GLU A 91 14.20 -4.85 -4.68
C GLU A 91 15.66 -5.17 -4.38
N LYS A 92 16.41 -4.22 -3.78
CA LYS A 92 17.78 -4.48 -3.32
C LYS A 92 17.83 -5.58 -2.25
N LEU A 93 16.95 -5.52 -1.26
CA LEU A 93 16.87 -6.52 -0.20
C LEU A 93 16.41 -7.88 -0.74
N LYS A 94 15.43 -7.90 -1.63
CA LYS A 94 14.93 -9.11 -2.28
C LYS A 94 16.05 -9.83 -3.03
N LYS A 95 16.81 -9.09 -3.85
CA LYS A 95 17.99 -9.61 -4.54
C LYS A 95 19.02 -10.18 -3.55
N HIS A 96 19.35 -9.44 -2.49
CA HIS A 96 20.30 -9.91 -1.48
C HIS A 96 19.83 -11.19 -0.76
N PHE A 97 18.56 -11.28 -0.38
CA PHE A 97 18.00 -12.48 0.27
C PHE A 97 18.00 -13.69 -0.68
N HIS A 98 17.72 -13.46 -1.96
CA HIS A 98 17.78 -14.51 -2.97
C HIS A 98 19.22 -15.03 -3.14
N GLU A 99 20.19 -14.13 -3.31
CA GLU A 99 21.60 -14.50 -3.53
C GLU A 99 22.26 -15.15 -2.31
N THR A 100 21.96 -14.68 -1.09
CA THR A 100 22.66 -15.14 0.13
C THR A 100 21.94 -16.26 0.88
N LYS A 101 20.61 -16.36 0.74
CA LYS A 101 19.79 -17.29 1.52
C LYS A 101 18.91 -18.19 0.66
N ASN A 102 18.92 -18.03 -0.66
CA ASN A 102 17.99 -18.68 -1.58
C ASN A 102 16.52 -18.51 -1.13
N GLN A 103 16.18 -17.32 -0.64
CA GLN A 103 14.86 -16.98 -0.12
C GLN A 103 14.27 -15.79 -0.87
N ASP A 104 12.98 -15.87 -1.20
CA ASP A 104 12.27 -14.74 -1.78
C ASP A 104 11.66 -13.86 -0.68
N LEU A 105 12.08 -12.60 -0.61
CA LEU A 105 11.60 -11.66 0.39
C LEU A 105 10.18 -11.24 0.06
N GLN A 106 9.22 -11.60 0.91
CA GLN A 106 7.83 -11.18 0.78
C GLN A 106 7.64 -9.71 1.23
N ILE A 107 6.74 -8.98 0.57
CA ILE A 107 6.47 -7.57 0.87
C ILE A 107 5.96 -7.37 2.30
N GLU A 108 5.17 -8.29 2.84
CA GLU A 108 4.66 -8.23 4.22
C GLU A 108 5.80 -8.26 5.24
N LYS A 109 6.84 -9.06 4.96
CA LYS A 109 8.03 -9.14 5.81
C LYS A 109 8.85 -7.86 5.72
N TYR A 110 8.98 -7.28 4.53
CA TYR A 110 9.63 -5.98 4.35
C TYR A 110 8.91 -4.87 5.13
N LEU A 111 7.59 -4.77 5.00
CA LEU A 111 6.79 -3.78 5.72
C LEU A 111 6.84 -3.98 7.24
N TYR A 112 6.85 -5.22 7.70
CA TYR A 112 7.03 -5.52 9.12
C TYR A 112 8.36 -4.99 9.65
N LEU A 113 9.46 -5.16 8.92
CA LEU A 113 10.77 -4.64 9.30
C LEU A 113 10.82 -3.10 9.36
N ILE A 114 10.05 -2.42 8.49
CA ILE A 114 9.86 -0.96 8.56
C ILE A 114 9.09 -0.60 9.84
N GLU A 115 7.97 -1.27 10.12
CA GLU A 115 7.12 -1.00 11.29
C GLU A 115 7.89 -1.17 12.60
N THR A 116 8.69 -2.24 12.72
CA THR A 116 9.46 -2.54 13.92
C THR A 116 10.77 -1.73 14.04
N LYS A 117 11.00 -0.77 13.12
CA LYS A 117 12.22 0.07 13.06
C LYS A 117 13.52 -0.74 13.07
N THR A 118 13.52 -1.97 12.58
CA THR A 118 14.70 -2.85 12.61
C THR A 118 15.82 -2.36 11.67
N PHE A 119 15.55 -1.32 10.86
CA PHE A 119 16.51 -0.64 9.99
C PHE A 119 17.12 0.65 10.57
N LYS A 120 16.90 0.98 11.85
CA LYS A 120 17.75 1.98 12.52
C LYS A 120 19.01 1.30 13.05
N LYS A 121 20.07 1.29 12.24
CA LYS A 121 21.45 1.20 12.69
C LYS A 121 22.27 2.25 11.94
#